data_AF-A0A9X9A1H6-F1
#
_entry.id   AF-A0A9X9A1H6-F1
#
_cell.length_a   1.000
_cell.length_b   1.000
_cell.length_c   1.000
_cell.angle_alpha   90.00
_cell.angle_beta   90.00
_cell.angle_gamma   90.00
#
_symmetry.space_group_name_H-M   'P 1'
#
loop_
_entity.id
_entity.type
_entity.pdbx_description
1 polymer ?
#
loop_
_entity_poly.entity_id
_entity_poly.type
_entity_poly.pdbx_seq_one_letter_code
_entity_poly.pdbx_strand_id
1 'polypeptide(L)'
;VFYQSESMLAEAAKTNNLIEWKRGDASKLPFETNCYDLIIARHMLYHVKDVKKTIQGFYKVIRPGGILLATTNSKVSLPRIVEMCNNML
;
A
#
# COMPACT_ATOMS: atom_id res chain seq x y z
N VAL A 1 -16.43 -2.74 -2.55
CA VAL A 1 -15.88 -3.80 -1.67
C VAL A 1 -14.39 -3.89 -1.95
N PHE A 2 -13.53 -3.66 -0.96
CA PHE A 2 -12.09 -3.56 -1.18
C PHE A 2 -11.51 -4.90 -1.64
N TYR A 3 -10.80 -4.89 -2.77
CA TYR A 3 -10.31 -6.03 -3.52
C TYR A 3 -9.23 -6.83 -2.76
N GLN A 4 -9.64 -7.77 -1.90
CA GLN A 4 -8.79 -8.87 -1.46
C GLN A 4 -9.03 -10.07 -2.38
N SER A 5 -8.54 -9.98 -3.62
CA SER A 5 -8.83 -11.00 -4.63
C SER A 5 -7.80 -12.12 -4.60
N GLU A 6 -8.25 -13.35 -4.34
CA GLU A 6 -7.42 -14.54 -4.46
C GLU A 6 -6.82 -14.68 -5.86
N SER A 7 -7.54 -14.24 -6.90
CA SER A 7 -7.03 -14.24 -8.27
C SER A 7 -5.81 -13.33 -8.48
N MET A 8 -5.73 -12.20 -7.76
CA MET A 8 -4.57 -11.31 -7.87
C MET A 8 -3.32 -11.94 -7.25
N LEU A 9 -3.47 -12.64 -6.12
CA LEU A 9 -2.35 -13.34 -5.50
C LEU A 9 -1.90 -14.53 -6.35
N ALA A 10 -2.84 -15.28 -6.93
CA ALA A 10 -2.52 -16.38 -7.84
C ALA A 10 -1.77 -15.91 -9.08
N GLU A 11 -2.10 -14.73 -9.62
CA GLU A 11 -1.37 -14.15 -10.74
C GLU A 11 0.01 -13.65 -10.30
N ALA A 12 0.10 -12.94 -9.18
CA ALA A 12 1.36 -12.42 -8.66
C ALA A 12 2.37 -13.54 -8.34
N ALA A 13 1.89 -14.68 -7.80
CA ALA A 13 2.73 -15.84 -7.49
C ALA A 13 3.43 -16.44 -8.72
N LYS A 14 2.93 -16.20 -9.94
CA LYS A 14 3.58 -16.66 -11.18
C LYS A 14 4.80 -15.83 -11.55
N THR A 15 4.93 -14.61 -11.01
CA THR A 15 5.94 -13.64 -11.43
C THR A 15 7.31 -13.90 -10.81
N ASN A 16 7.33 -14.33 -9.55
CA ASN A 16 8.57 -14.53 -8.80
C ASN A 16 8.33 -15.47 -7.60
N ASN A 17 9.10 -16.55 -7.52
CA ASN A 17 9.03 -17.55 -6.47
C ASN A 17 9.82 -17.17 -5.20
N LEU A 18 10.62 -16.11 -5.22
CA LEU A 18 11.32 -15.56 -4.06
C LEU A 18 10.43 -14.63 -3.21
N ILE A 19 9.22 -14.30 -3.69
CA ILE A 19 8.28 -13.43 -3.00
C ILE A 19 7.23 -14.27 -2.27
N GLU A 20 7.11 -14.06 -0.96
CA GLU A 20 6.01 -14.61 -0.17
C GLU A 20 4.76 -13.73 -0.32
N TRP A 21 3.73 -14.24 -0.99
CA TRP A 21 2.48 -13.53 -1.20
C TRP A 21 1.46 -13.84 -0.10
N LYS A 22 0.91 -12.81 0.55
CA LYS A 22 -0.09 -12.96 1.62
C LYS A 22 -1.36 -12.15 1.35
N ARG A 23 -2.52 -12.77 1.58
CA ARG A 23 -3.79 -12.05 1.69
C ARG A 23 -3.85 -11.35 3.04
N GLY A 24 -4.16 -10.06 3.06
CA GLY A 24 -4.26 -9.30 4.31
C GLY A 24 -4.92 -7.94 4.17
N ASP A 25 -5.28 -7.38 5.31
CA ASP A 25 -5.74 -6.00 5.46
C ASP A 25 -4.56 -5.16 5.96
N ALA A 26 -4.15 -4.16 5.17
CA ALA A 26 -3.03 -3.29 5.52
C ALA A 26 -3.26 -2.52 6.84
N SER A 27 -4.53 -2.31 7.24
CA SER A 27 -4.87 -1.65 8.52
C SER A 27 -4.77 -2.59 9.73
N LYS A 28 -4.53 -3.89 9.51
CA LYS A 28 -4.45 -4.97 10.51
C LYS A 28 -3.34 -5.96 10.15
N LEU A 29 -2.11 -5.47 10.07
CA LEU A 29 -0.96 -6.32 9.77
C LEU A 29 -0.72 -7.37 10.87
N PRO A 30 -0.70 -8.68 10.54
CA PRO A 30 -0.42 -9.75 11.49
C PRO A 30 1.09 -10.04 11.56
N PHE A 31 1.92 -9.00 11.62
CA PHE A 31 3.38 -9.13 11.66
C PHE A 31 3.92 -8.67 13.00
N GLU A 32 5.06 -9.26 13.38
CA GLU A 32 5.79 -8.86 14.58
C GLU A 32 6.30 -7.42 14.47
N THR A 33 6.63 -6.83 15.61
CA THR A 33 7.21 -5.48 15.63
C THR A 33 8.68 -5.51 15.21
N ASN A 34 9.15 -4.45 14.57
CA ASN A 34 10.56 -4.27 14.21
C ASN A 34 11.18 -5.38 13.33
N CYS A 35 10.39 -6.04 12.49
CA CYS A 35 10.84 -7.19 11.70
C CYS A 35 11.17 -6.86 10.23
N TYR A 36 10.80 -5.67 9.73
CA TYR A 36 11.06 -5.27 8.35
C TYR A 36 11.97 -4.05 8.23
N ASP A 37 12.86 -4.11 7.24
CA ASP A 37 13.81 -3.04 6.92
C ASP A 37 13.19 -1.95 6.03
N LEU A 38 12.24 -2.36 5.18
CA LEU A 38 11.61 -1.52 4.18
C LEU A 38 10.14 -1.92 4.01
N ILE A 39 9.24 -0.94 3.99
CA ILE A 39 7.87 -1.09 3.51
C ILE A 39 7.68 -0.24 2.27
N ILE A 40 7.03 -0.83 1.26
CA ILE A 40 6.66 -0.15 0.01
C ILE A 40 5.13 -0.12 -0.09
N ALA A 41 4.54 1.07 0.02
CA ALA A 41 3.10 1.31 -0.13
C ALA A 41 2.83 2.10 -1.42
N ARG A 42 2.72 1.38 -2.54
CA ARG A 42 2.51 2.01 -3.86
C ARG A 42 1.05 2.16 -4.22
N HIS A 43 0.62 3.40 -4.43
CA HIS A 43 -0.71 3.76 -4.98
C HIS A 43 -1.88 3.05 -4.28
N MET A 44 -1.78 2.83 -2.96
CA MET A 44 -2.75 2.03 -2.22
C MET A 44 -3.36 2.75 -1.01
N LEU A 45 -2.70 3.76 -0.45
CA LEU A 45 -3.12 4.40 0.80
C LEU A 45 -4.50 5.08 0.69
N TYR A 46 -4.89 5.60 -0.48
CA TYR A 46 -6.23 6.18 -0.67
C TYR A 46 -7.35 5.12 -0.75
N HIS A 47 -7.01 3.82 -0.76
CA HIS A 47 -7.97 2.74 -0.64
C HIS A 47 -8.15 2.25 0.79
N VAL A 48 -7.35 2.69 1.77
CA VAL A 48 -7.58 2.30 3.16
C VAL A 48 -8.55 3.27 3.83
N LYS A 49 -9.47 2.73 4.64
CA LYS A 49 -10.48 3.54 5.34
C LYS A 49 -9.86 4.47 6.39
N ASP A 50 -8.86 3.98 7.12
CA ASP A 50 -8.14 4.73 8.15
C ASP A 50 -6.64 4.70 7.85
N VAL A 51 -6.20 5.73 7.12
CA VAL A 51 -4.79 5.90 6.72
C VAL A 51 -3.89 6.06 7.94
N LYS A 52 -4.34 6.81 8.97
CA LYS A 52 -3.54 7.09 10.16
C LYS A 52 -3.27 5.80 10.93
N LYS A 53 -4.29 4.99 11.18
CA LYS A 53 -4.15 3.68 11.83
C LYS A 53 -3.26 2.73 11.02
N THR A 54 -3.39 2.76 9.70
CA THR A 54 -2.56 1.93 8.79
C THR A 54 -1.09 2.31 8.89
N ILE A 55 -0.76 3.60 8.82
CA ILE A 55 0.63 4.10 8.98
C ILE A 55 1.18 3.77 10.37
N GLN A 56 0.37 3.85 11.43
CA GLN A 56 0.79 3.41 12.76
C GLN A 56 1.11 1.91 12.80
N GLY A 57 0.37 1.08 12.07
CA GLY A 57 0.69 -0.34 11.90
C GLY A 57 2.03 -0.54 11.19
N PHE A 58 2.27 0.21 10.10
CA PHE A 58 3.53 0.16 9.35
C PHE A 58 4.72 0.55 10.23
N TYR A 59 4.58 1.62 11.01
CA TYR A 59 5.61 2.07 11.94
C TYR A 59 5.97 1.01 12.99
N LYS A 60 5.00 0.23 13.47
CA LYS A 60 5.26 -0.83 14.46
C LYS A 60 6.10 -1.98 13.90
N VAL A 61 5.87 -2.35 12.64
CA VAL A 61 6.51 -3.53 12.03
C VAL A 61 7.86 -3.18 11.37
N ILE A 62 8.09 -1.91 11.02
CA ILE A 62 9.40 -1.42 10.58
C ILE A 62 10.37 -1.39 11.76
N ARG A 63 11.59 -1.89 11.57
CA ARG A 63 12.65 -1.81 12.59
C ARG A 63 13.14 -0.37 12.80
N PRO A 64 13.78 -0.05 13.94
CA PRO A 64 14.45 1.24 14.11
C PRO A 64 15.44 1.49 12.97
N GLY A 65 15.33 2.65 12.33
CA GLY A 65 16.16 3.01 11.17
C GLY A 65 15.71 2.42 9.82
N GLY A 66 14.63 1.63 9.78
CA GLY A 66 14.01 1.19 8.54
C GLY A 66 13.20 2.29 7.85
N ILE A 67 12.76 2.01 6.62
CA ILE A 67 12.18 3.02 5.72
C ILE A 67 10.75 2.64 5.32
N LEU A 68 9.87 3.63 5.26
CA LEU A 68 8.59 3.55 4.56
C LEU A 68 8.66 4.38 3.27
N LEU A 69 8.49 3.73 2.12
CA LEU A 69 8.31 4.39 0.83
C LEU A 69 6.84 4.32 0.42
N ALA A 70 6.17 5.47 0.45
CA ALA A 70 4.78 5.60 0.02
C ALA A 70 4.69 6.46 -1.24
N THR A 71 3.91 6.02 -2.21
CA THR A 71 3.59 6.81 -3.41
C THR A 71 2.09 6.94 -3.54
N THR A 72 1.62 8.17 -3.72
CA THR A 72 0.19 8.50 -3.83
C THR A 72 -0.05 9.46 -4.97
N ASN A 73 -1.27 9.43 -5.48
CA ASN A 73 -1.74 10.40 -6.45
C ASN A 73 -2.20 11.66 -5.69
N SER A 74 -1.78 12.83 -6.14
CA SER A 74 -2.19 14.10 -5.57
C SER A 74 -2.44 15.11 -6.68
N LYS A 75 -3.14 16.20 -6.35
CA LYS A 75 -3.34 17.29 -7.31
C LYS A 75 -2.02 17.91 -7.78
N VAL A 76 -1.00 17.89 -6.92
CA VAL A 76 0.33 18.42 -7.20
C VAL A 76 1.11 17.49 -8.13
N SER A 77 1.02 16.17 -7.92
CA SER A 77 1.76 15.20 -8.73
C SER A 77 1.08 14.87 -10.06
N LEU A 78 -0.22 15.14 -10.21
CA LEU A 78 -1.00 14.85 -11.42
C LEU A 78 -1.84 16.07 -11.88
N PRO A 79 -1.23 17.23 -12.13
CA PRO A 79 -1.97 18.46 -12.45
C PRO A 79 -2.81 18.31 -13.73
N ARG A 80 -2.31 17.58 -14.74
CA ARG A 80 -3.05 17.34 -15.99
C ARG A 80 -4.30 16.48 -15.80
N ILE A 81 -4.25 15.49 -14.90
CA ILE A 81 -5.43 14.67 -14.58
C ILE A 81 -6.49 15.51 -13.88
N VAL A 82 -6.06 16.41 -12.97
CA VAL A 82 -6.98 17.33 -12.29
C VAL A 82 -7.64 18.27 -13.28
N GLU A 83 -6.86 18.87 -14.20
CA GLU A 83 -7.39 19.72 -15.26
C GLU A 83 -8.43 18.97 -16.11
N MET A 84 -8.12 17.76 -16.56
CA MET A 84 -9.05 16.93 -17.34
C MET A 84 -10.33 16.61 -16.59
N CYS A 85 -10.25 16.27 -15.30
CA CYS A 85 -11.44 16.00 -14.49
C CYS A 85 -12.31 17.25 -14.29
N ASN A 86 -11.69 18.43 -14.17
CA ASN A 86 -12.42 19.68 -13.99
C ASN A 86 -13.06 20.20 -15.29
N ASN A 87 -12.52 19.85 -16.45
CA ASN A 87 -13.03 20.24 -17.77
C ASN A 87 -14.05 19.25 -18.36
N MET A 88 -14.30 18.12 -17.68
CA MET A 88 -15.31 17.12 -18.06
C MET A 88 -16.66 17.31 -17.33
N LEU A 89 -16.77 18.36 -16.51
CA LEU A 89 -18.00 18.84 -15.87
C LEU A 89 -18.29 20.27 -16.36
#